data_AF-A0A358DP47-F1
#
_entry.id   AF-A0A358DP47-F1
#
_cell.length_a   1.000
_cell.length_b   1.000
_cell.length_c   1.000
_cell.angle_alpha   90.00
_cell.angle_beta   90.00
_cell.angle_gamma   90.00
#
_symmetry.space_group_name_H-M   'P 1'
#
loop_
_entity.id
_entity.type
_entity.pdbx_description
1 polymer ?
#
loop_
_entity_poly.entity_id
_entity_poly.type
_entity_poly.pdbx_seq_one_letter_code
_entity_poly.pdbx_strand_id
1 'polypeptide(L)'
;MGGFFLAVGLFTSGISRDQIVAFILGLVVCFAFVLIGIDLIAVQLDAASPGLGSALKNYVGVTANFQDLTRGVIEFRTVTYFLLMTAGFLVLDVLTVSGITRPAERRTLLATGLAILVVVVGGNLMLGKGNLGKVDLTEEGLYTLNEATGRILSGLESPVELTLYISPKSKMPSQLVTLERDIKDKLKEYVAVSSGNLSLNVVHLDPVEQGLLDDPDEQDDAAKDTLDKLHKKGIKPFQVESIGADENSIRLIYSSLQMVYLDKKPETMSPVMPQVLPRLEYEMISRINRLTRDKKTKVVLLAPIQQTEQNKEMAKLYAQLGQPFKQEELNEFKVAEQALRQLGDHEVHRLRSNTSDKPLPMDADLVVLLAPAPLDPKRVDEMK
;
A
#
# COMPACT_ATOMS: atom_id res chain seq x y z
N MET A 1 -2.51 -8.38 25.35
CA MET A 1 -1.50 -9.47 25.30
C MET A 1 -1.01 -9.88 26.68
N GLY A 2 -0.37 -9.00 27.48
CA GLY A 2 0.15 -9.38 28.80
C GLY A 2 -0.89 -9.99 29.74
N GLY A 3 -2.08 -9.37 29.85
CA GLY A 3 -3.18 -9.91 30.66
C GLY A 3 -3.65 -11.31 30.25
N PHE A 4 -3.63 -11.62 28.94
CA PHE A 4 -3.99 -12.94 28.44
C PHE A 4 -2.99 -14.01 28.90
N PHE A 5 -1.68 -13.76 28.75
CA PHE A 5 -0.68 -14.72 29.20
C PHE A 5 -0.63 -14.88 30.72
N LEU A 6 -0.93 -13.82 31.48
CA LEU A 6 -1.11 -13.94 32.92
C LEU A 6 -2.29 -14.85 33.27
N ALA A 7 -3.43 -14.70 32.61
CA ALA A 7 -4.59 -15.56 32.82
C ALA A 7 -4.31 -17.03 32.48
N VAL A 8 -3.60 -17.29 31.37
CA VAL A 8 -3.14 -18.64 31.00
C VAL A 8 -2.20 -19.20 32.08
N GLY A 9 -1.24 -18.41 32.55
CA GLY A 9 -0.30 -18.79 33.59
C GLY A 9 -1.00 -19.18 34.90
N LEU A 10 -1.95 -18.36 35.36
CA LEU A 10 -2.76 -18.64 36.54
C LEU A 10 -3.51 -19.97 36.39
N PHE A 11 -4.22 -20.15 35.28
CA PHE A 11 -4.93 -21.41 34.99
C PHE A 11 -4.00 -22.63 35.00
N THR A 12 -2.84 -22.55 34.33
CA THR A 12 -1.87 -23.66 34.31
C THR A 12 -1.28 -23.97 35.67
N SER A 13 -1.16 -22.96 36.54
CA SER A 13 -0.80 -23.13 37.95
C SER A 13 -1.91 -23.81 38.73
N GLY A 14 -3.18 -23.46 38.51
CA GLY A 14 -4.33 -24.05 39.20
C GLY A 14 -4.54 -25.54 38.92
N ILE A 15 -4.17 -26.02 37.73
CA ILE A 15 -4.29 -27.45 37.38
C ILE A 15 -3.09 -28.30 37.81
N SER A 16 -1.96 -27.67 38.12
CA SER A 16 -0.70 -28.33 38.41
C SER A 16 -0.46 -28.45 39.92
N ARG A 17 0.10 -29.58 40.36
CA ARG A 17 0.48 -29.76 41.78
C ARG A 17 1.91 -29.29 42.07
N ASP A 18 2.79 -29.41 41.08
CA ASP A 18 4.21 -29.06 41.19
C ASP A 18 4.50 -27.73 40.49
N GLN A 19 5.25 -26.85 41.17
CA GLN A 19 5.60 -25.52 40.67
C GLN A 19 6.40 -25.56 39.36
N ILE A 20 7.31 -26.53 39.23
CA ILE A 20 8.12 -26.71 38.00
C ILE A 20 7.23 -27.14 36.84
N VAL A 21 6.28 -28.07 37.07
CA VAL A 21 5.35 -28.53 36.04
C VAL A 21 4.42 -27.40 35.60
N ALA A 22 3.90 -26.61 36.56
CA ALA A 22 3.10 -25.43 36.28
C ALA A 22 3.83 -24.44 35.36
N PHE A 23 5.10 -24.16 35.67
CA PHE A 23 5.92 -23.25 34.87
C PHE A 23 6.14 -23.76 33.45
N ILE A 24 6.57 -25.02 33.30
CA ILE A 24 6.82 -25.62 31.98
C ILE A 24 5.53 -25.67 31.16
N LEU A 25 4.42 -26.09 31.77
CA LEU A 25 3.13 -26.17 31.09
C LEU A 25 2.65 -24.77 30.64
N GLY A 26 2.74 -23.77 31.51
CA GLY A 26 2.42 -22.39 31.18
C GLY A 26 3.25 -21.88 30.00
N LEU A 27 4.57 -22.12 30.01
CA LEU A 27 5.46 -21.74 28.91
C LEU A 27 5.07 -22.42 27.61
N VAL A 28 4.83 -23.73 27.62
CA VAL A 28 4.46 -24.51 26.43
C VAL A 28 3.13 -24.02 25.85
N VAL A 29 2.12 -23.79 26.69
CA VAL A 29 0.81 -23.31 26.24
C VAL A 29 0.91 -21.91 25.67
N CYS A 30 1.59 -20.98 26.35
CA CYS A 30 1.82 -19.62 25.84
C CYS A 30 2.58 -19.64 24.52
N PHE A 31 3.62 -20.47 24.40
CA PHE A 31 4.40 -20.61 23.18
C PHE A 31 3.57 -21.19 22.03
N ALA A 32 2.70 -22.17 22.29
CA ALA A 32 1.78 -22.71 21.29
C ALA A 32 0.84 -21.62 20.72
N PHE A 33 0.28 -20.75 21.57
CA PHE A 33 -0.55 -19.62 21.12
C PHE A 33 0.21 -18.61 20.23
N VAL A 34 1.52 -18.43 20.48
CA VAL A 34 2.39 -17.59 19.63
C VAL A 34 2.63 -18.28 18.29
N LEU A 35 3.01 -19.57 18.31
CA LEU A 35 3.32 -20.33 17.09
C LEU A 35 2.13 -20.46 16.14
N ILE A 36 0.93 -20.72 16.68
CA ILE A 36 -0.31 -20.82 15.88
C ILE A 36 -0.57 -19.53 15.09
N GLY A 37 -0.13 -18.37 15.60
CA GLY A 37 -0.28 -17.10 14.90
C GLY A 37 0.70 -16.83 13.76
N ILE A 38 1.64 -17.75 13.48
CA ILE A 38 2.66 -17.61 12.44
C ILE A 38 2.16 -18.15 11.10
N ASP A 39 2.42 -17.43 10.02
CA ASP A 39 2.07 -17.83 8.64
C ASP A 39 2.61 -19.20 8.25
N LEU A 40 3.87 -19.50 8.58
CA LEU A 40 4.49 -20.78 8.27
C LEU A 40 3.73 -21.96 8.89
N ILE A 41 3.26 -21.82 10.13
CA ILE A 41 2.49 -22.88 10.81
C ILE A 41 1.10 -23.02 10.19
N ALA A 42 0.46 -21.90 9.85
CA ALA A 42 -0.83 -21.89 9.19
C ALA A 42 -0.79 -22.61 7.83
N VAL A 43 0.23 -22.36 7.01
CA VAL A 43 0.41 -23.00 5.70
C VAL A 43 0.61 -24.51 5.83
N GLN A 44 1.44 -24.95 6.78
CA GLN A 44 1.65 -26.39 7.00
C GLN A 44 0.40 -27.11 7.49
N LEU A 45 -0.40 -26.47 8.36
CA LEU A 45 -1.67 -27.01 8.81
C LEU A 45 -2.73 -27.03 7.70
N ASP A 46 -2.77 -26.00 6.86
CA ASP A 46 -3.66 -25.92 5.70
C ASP A 46 -3.34 -26.98 4.64
N ALA A 47 -2.08 -27.40 4.53
CA ALA A 47 -1.68 -28.49 3.65
C ALA A 47 -2.25 -29.85 4.09
N ALA A 48 -2.42 -30.06 5.41
CA ALA A 48 -3.04 -31.27 5.95
C ALA A 48 -4.57 -31.20 5.92
N SER A 49 -5.15 -30.04 6.24
CA SER A 49 -6.60 -29.80 6.21
C SER A 49 -6.87 -28.38 5.70
N PRO A 50 -7.38 -28.24 4.46
CA PRO A 50 -7.61 -26.94 3.85
C PRO A 50 -8.45 -26.00 4.73
N GLY A 51 -7.88 -24.85 5.09
CA GLY A 51 -8.55 -23.79 5.85
C GLY A 51 -8.43 -23.91 7.38
N LEU A 52 -7.98 -25.04 7.92
CA LEU A 52 -7.81 -25.23 9.36
C LEU A 52 -6.69 -24.35 9.93
N GLY A 53 -5.54 -24.32 9.26
CA GLY A 53 -4.39 -23.51 9.67
C GLY A 53 -4.69 -22.02 9.60
N SER A 54 -5.31 -21.58 8.51
CA SER A 54 -5.77 -20.19 8.36
C SER A 54 -6.80 -19.81 9.43
N ALA A 55 -7.73 -20.71 9.79
CA ALA A 55 -8.69 -20.47 10.87
C ALA A 55 -7.99 -20.36 12.22
N LEU A 56 -7.13 -21.32 12.58
CA LEU A 56 -6.39 -21.29 13.84
C LEU A 56 -5.54 -20.03 13.98
N LYS A 57 -4.84 -19.64 12.91
CA LYS A 57 -4.05 -18.41 12.89
C LYS A 57 -4.89 -17.17 13.22
N ASN A 58 -6.02 -17.01 12.55
CA ASN A 58 -6.83 -15.81 12.66
C ASN A 58 -7.60 -15.72 13.99
N TYR A 59 -8.11 -16.85 14.49
CA TYR A 59 -9.02 -16.87 15.64
C TYR A 59 -8.38 -17.30 16.96
N VAL A 60 -7.21 -17.93 16.93
CA VAL A 60 -6.51 -18.47 18.11
C VAL A 60 -5.08 -17.93 18.22
N GLY A 61 -4.47 -17.56 17.09
CA GLY A 61 -3.11 -17.06 17.05
C GLY A 61 -2.95 -15.69 17.71
N VAL A 62 -2.14 -15.60 18.76
CA VAL A 62 -1.83 -14.32 19.42
C VAL A 62 -1.00 -13.42 18.52
N THR A 63 -0.02 -13.99 17.79
CA THR A 63 0.90 -13.23 16.94
C THR A 63 0.16 -12.48 15.84
N ALA A 64 -0.78 -13.13 15.14
CA ALA A 64 -1.55 -12.53 14.06
C ALA A 64 -2.39 -11.34 14.58
N ASN A 65 -3.14 -11.55 15.66
CA ASN A 65 -3.95 -10.50 16.28
C ASN A 65 -3.09 -9.35 16.86
N PHE A 66 -1.89 -9.65 17.36
CA PHE A 66 -0.99 -8.63 17.89
C PHE A 66 -0.28 -7.81 16.80
N GLN A 67 0.01 -8.41 15.64
CA GLN A 67 0.65 -7.69 14.53
C GLN A 67 -0.19 -6.50 14.07
N ASP A 68 -1.52 -6.64 14.04
CA ASP A 68 -2.43 -5.54 13.73
C ASP A 68 -2.25 -4.38 14.72
N LEU A 69 -2.10 -4.68 16.01
CA LEU A 69 -1.87 -3.69 17.06
C LEU A 69 -0.48 -3.02 16.96
N THR A 70 0.56 -3.78 16.63
CA THR A 70 1.92 -3.23 16.46
C THR A 70 2.06 -2.25 15.30
N ARG A 71 1.13 -2.31 14.34
CA ARG A 71 1.04 -1.35 13.24
C ARG A 71 0.37 -0.03 13.66
N GLY A 72 -0.06 0.09 14.92
CA GLY A 72 -0.73 1.29 15.45
C GLY A 72 -2.22 1.36 15.14
N VAL A 73 -2.80 0.28 14.59
CA VAL A 73 -4.23 0.18 14.27
C VAL A 73 -4.91 -0.64 15.35
N ILE A 74 -5.86 -0.03 16.05
CA ILE A 74 -6.72 -0.76 16.99
C ILE A 74 -7.99 -1.19 16.24
N GLU A 75 -8.04 -2.47 15.89
CA GLU A 75 -9.27 -3.09 15.40
C GLU A 75 -10.12 -3.56 16.59
N PHE A 76 -11.43 -3.32 16.53
CA PHE A 76 -12.38 -3.80 17.54
C PHE A 76 -12.30 -5.33 17.73
N ARG A 77 -12.08 -6.06 16.62
CA ARG A 77 -11.83 -7.51 16.61
C ARG A 77 -10.68 -7.88 17.53
N THR A 78 -9.53 -7.21 17.39
CA THR A 78 -8.31 -7.50 18.16
C THR A 78 -8.50 -7.23 19.64
N VAL A 79 -9.14 -6.12 20.01
CA VAL A 79 -9.45 -5.79 21.41
C VAL A 79 -10.37 -6.84 22.01
N THR A 80 -11.44 -7.17 21.29
CA THR A 80 -12.42 -8.15 21.73
C THR A 80 -11.80 -9.54 21.87
N TYR A 81 -10.90 -9.92 20.95
CA TYR A 81 -10.12 -11.15 21.04
C TYR A 81 -9.35 -11.23 22.35
N PHE A 82 -8.54 -10.21 22.68
CA PHE A 82 -7.72 -10.26 23.90
C PHE A 82 -8.58 -10.21 25.17
N LEU A 83 -9.67 -9.44 25.19
CA LEU A 83 -10.58 -9.37 26.33
C LEU A 83 -11.29 -10.71 26.57
N LEU A 84 -11.88 -11.29 25.52
CA LEU A 84 -12.60 -12.55 25.58
C LEU A 84 -11.68 -13.70 25.97
N MET A 85 -10.50 -13.80 25.38
CA MET A 85 -9.53 -14.85 25.73
C MET A 85 -9.03 -14.70 27.16
N THR A 86 -8.76 -13.47 27.62
CA THR A 86 -8.35 -13.23 29.02
C THR A 86 -9.46 -13.63 29.99
N ALA A 87 -10.69 -13.18 29.75
CA ALA A 87 -11.85 -13.51 30.58
C ALA A 87 -12.12 -15.02 30.59
N GLY A 88 -12.05 -15.70 29.44
CA GLY A 88 -12.24 -17.14 29.33
C GLY A 88 -11.23 -17.94 30.16
N PHE A 89 -9.96 -17.56 30.11
CA PHE A 89 -8.92 -18.20 30.94
C PHE A 89 -9.06 -17.89 32.43
N LEU A 90 -9.50 -16.68 32.80
CA LEU A 90 -9.81 -16.36 34.20
C LEU A 90 -11.00 -17.17 34.73
N VAL A 91 -12.05 -17.35 33.92
CA VAL A 91 -13.18 -18.23 34.28
C VAL A 91 -12.71 -19.67 34.46
N LEU A 92 -11.87 -20.17 33.54
CA LEU A 92 -11.26 -21.49 33.67
C LEU A 92 -10.43 -21.63 34.95
N ASP A 93 -9.63 -20.62 35.30
CA ASP A 93 -8.85 -20.59 36.54
C ASP A 93 -9.77 -20.66 37.77
N VAL A 94 -10.78 -19.79 37.85
CA VAL A 94 -11.75 -19.76 38.95
C VAL A 94 -12.47 -21.11 39.10
N LEU A 95 -12.91 -21.71 38.00
CA LEU A 95 -13.58 -23.02 38.03
C LEU A 95 -12.63 -24.15 38.43
N THR A 96 -11.36 -24.06 38.03
CA THR A 96 -10.32 -25.02 38.42
C THR A 96 -10.06 -24.96 39.92
N VAL A 97 -9.84 -23.75 40.46
CA VAL A 97 -9.63 -23.52 41.90
C VAL A 97 -10.87 -23.93 42.70
N SER A 98 -12.07 -23.61 42.20
CA SER A 98 -13.33 -24.06 42.83
C SER A 98 -13.42 -25.58 42.88
N GLY A 99 -12.97 -26.27 41.82
CA GLY A 99 -12.89 -27.73 41.78
C GLY A 99 -11.88 -28.35 42.76
N ILE A 100 -10.90 -27.59 43.25
CA ILE A 100 -10.02 -28.02 44.35
C ILE A 100 -10.81 -28.05 45.67
N THR A 101 -11.65 -27.03 45.92
CA THR A 101 -12.49 -26.96 47.12
C THR A 101 -13.70 -27.92 47.08
N ARG A 102 -14.20 -28.24 45.88
CA ARG A 102 -15.33 -29.14 45.64
C ARG A 102 -14.92 -30.32 44.75
N PRO A 103 -14.23 -31.33 45.29
CA PRO A 103 -13.65 -32.41 44.49
C PRO A 103 -14.69 -33.27 43.79
N ALA A 104 -15.90 -33.43 44.36
CA ALA A 104 -16.99 -34.19 43.77
C ALA A 104 -17.50 -33.57 42.45
N GLU A 105 -17.42 -32.25 42.31
CA GLU A 105 -17.91 -31.50 41.14
C GLU A 105 -16.77 -31.08 40.19
N ARG A 106 -15.51 -31.44 40.51
CA ARG A 106 -14.32 -30.97 39.78
C ARG A 106 -14.39 -31.27 38.28
N ARG A 107 -14.84 -32.47 37.91
CA ARG A 107 -14.97 -32.88 36.49
C ARG A 107 -16.01 -32.04 35.76
N THR A 108 -17.16 -31.81 36.37
CA THR A 108 -18.24 -30.98 35.82
C THR A 108 -17.82 -29.51 35.69
N LEU A 109 -17.11 -28.96 36.68
CA LEU A 109 -16.61 -27.58 36.63
C LEU A 109 -15.56 -27.38 35.54
N LEU A 110 -14.62 -28.33 35.40
CA LEU A 110 -13.63 -28.29 34.31
C LEU A 110 -14.27 -28.45 32.93
N ALA A 111 -15.22 -29.38 32.78
CA ALA A 111 -15.96 -29.55 31.52
C ALA A 111 -16.76 -28.29 31.16
N THR A 112 -17.38 -27.64 32.15
CA THR A 112 -18.11 -26.37 31.96
C THR A 112 -17.16 -25.25 31.56
N GLY A 113 -15.99 -25.14 32.20
CA GLY A 113 -14.98 -24.15 31.84
C GLY A 113 -14.45 -24.34 30.42
N LEU A 114 -14.19 -25.59 30.00
CA LEU A 114 -13.79 -25.90 28.63
C LEU A 114 -14.89 -25.58 27.62
N ALA A 115 -16.16 -25.87 27.94
CA ALA A 115 -17.29 -25.50 27.08
C ALA A 115 -17.41 -23.98 26.93
N ILE A 116 -17.24 -23.22 28.02
CA ILE A 116 -17.21 -21.75 27.98
C ILE A 116 -16.05 -21.27 27.11
N LEU A 117 -14.85 -21.85 27.24
CA LEU A 117 -13.72 -21.48 26.39
C LEU A 117 -14.02 -21.74 24.90
N VAL A 118 -14.64 -22.88 24.56
CA VAL A 118 -15.06 -23.18 23.19
C VAL A 118 -16.08 -22.16 22.69
N VAL A 119 -17.04 -21.74 23.52
CA VAL A 119 -18.00 -20.69 23.18
C VAL A 119 -17.32 -19.33 23.00
N VAL A 120 -16.35 -18.99 23.85
CA VAL A 120 -15.56 -17.76 23.76
C VAL A 120 -14.77 -17.72 22.46
N VAL A 121 -14.08 -18.80 22.12
CA VAL A 121 -13.34 -18.94 20.85
C VAL A 121 -14.31 -18.93 19.65
N GLY A 122 -15.45 -19.62 19.76
CA GLY A 122 -16.50 -19.65 18.74
C GLY A 122 -17.22 -18.30 18.54
N GLY A 123 -17.40 -17.51 19.60
CA GLY A 123 -17.93 -16.16 19.53
C GLY A 123 -16.98 -15.20 18.84
N ASN A 124 -15.68 -15.37 19.07
CA ASN A 124 -14.62 -14.64 18.37
C ASN A 124 -14.64 -14.92 16.86
N LEU A 125 -14.90 -16.17 16.48
CA LEU A 125 -15.13 -16.62 15.09
C LEU A 125 -16.29 -15.88 14.40
N MET A 126 -17.39 -15.62 15.11
CA MET A 126 -18.54 -14.89 14.55
C MET A 126 -18.31 -13.38 14.47
N LEU A 127 -17.68 -12.80 15.49
CA LEU A 127 -17.36 -11.36 15.52
C LEU A 127 -16.31 -10.97 14.47
N GLY A 128 -15.39 -11.89 14.13
CA GLY A 128 -14.39 -11.68 13.08
C GLY A 128 -14.94 -11.55 11.66
N LYS A 129 -16.24 -11.85 11.43
CA LYS A 129 -16.90 -11.65 10.13
C LYS A 129 -17.53 -10.27 9.96
N GLY A 130 -17.66 -9.50 11.04
CA GLY A 130 -18.22 -8.15 11.01
C GLY A 130 -17.14 -7.11 10.73
N ASN A 131 -17.40 -6.17 9.81
CA ASN A 131 -16.55 -5.00 9.59
C ASN A 131 -16.81 -3.93 10.67
N LEU A 132 -16.60 -4.31 11.94
CA LEU A 132 -16.71 -3.40 13.08
C LEU A 132 -15.48 -2.48 13.04
N GLY A 133 -15.73 -1.17 12.97
CA GLY A 133 -14.79 -0.12 12.56
C GLY A 133 -13.38 -0.19 13.17
N LYS A 134 -12.42 0.34 12.41
CA LYS A 134 -11.01 0.48 12.80
C LYS A 134 -10.77 1.87 13.39
N VAL A 135 -9.98 1.94 14.44
CA VAL A 135 -9.49 3.20 14.99
C VAL A 135 -7.97 3.20 14.84
N ASP A 136 -7.47 4.10 14.00
CA ASP A 136 -6.05 4.33 13.85
C ASP A 136 -5.56 5.26 14.96
N LEU A 137 -4.52 4.83 15.68
CA LEU A 137 -3.87 5.61 16.73
C LEU A 137 -2.43 6.00 16.36
N THR A 138 -2.03 5.82 15.10
CA THR A 138 -0.72 6.29 14.64
C THR A 138 -0.66 7.82 14.69
N GLU A 139 0.51 8.35 15.06
CA GLU A 139 0.73 9.78 15.28
C GLU A 139 0.43 10.65 14.03
N GLU A 140 0.54 10.05 12.83
CA GLU A 140 0.25 10.72 11.55
C GLU A 140 -1.01 10.20 10.84
N GLY A 141 -1.80 9.31 11.46
CA GLY A 141 -2.97 8.71 10.79
C GLY A 141 -2.61 7.90 9.54
N LEU A 142 -1.51 7.13 9.60
CA LEU A 142 -0.93 6.36 8.47
C LEU A 142 -1.88 5.30 7.88
N TYR A 143 -2.94 4.97 8.59
CA TYR A 143 -3.98 4.01 8.22
C TYR A 143 -5.39 4.63 8.25
N THR A 144 -5.46 5.97 8.31
CA THR A 144 -6.68 6.75 8.14
C THR A 144 -6.60 7.49 6.83
N LEU A 145 -7.66 7.40 6.04
CA LEU A 145 -7.78 8.11 4.78
C LEU A 145 -7.66 9.62 5.01
N ASN A 146 -6.75 10.29 4.30
CA ASN A 146 -6.57 11.73 4.44
C ASN A 146 -7.84 12.47 3.99
N GLU A 147 -8.24 13.54 4.69
CA GLU A 147 -9.37 14.38 4.28
C GLU A 147 -9.24 14.90 2.84
N ALA A 148 -8.02 15.16 2.37
CA ALA A 148 -7.75 15.53 0.99
C ALA A 148 -8.09 14.40 0.01
N THR A 149 -7.76 13.16 0.37
CA THR A 149 -8.10 11.96 -0.40
C THR A 149 -9.60 11.78 -0.49
N GLY A 150 -10.31 11.92 0.64
CA GLY A 150 -11.78 11.84 0.67
C GLY A 150 -12.44 12.87 -0.24
N ARG A 151 -11.94 14.12 -0.26
CA ARG A 151 -12.42 15.17 -1.16
C ARG A 151 -12.17 14.88 -2.64
N ILE A 152 -10.98 14.36 -2.98
CA ILE A 152 -10.66 14.00 -4.37
C ILE A 152 -11.55 12.86 -4.85
N LEU A 153 -11.73 11.81 -4.04
CA LEU A 153 -12.51 10.64 -4.40
C LEU A 153 -14.02 10.91 -4.44
N SER A 154 -14.55 11.74 -3.53
CA SER A 154 -15.96 12.14 -3.55
C SER A 154 -16.29 13.17 -4.64
N GLY A 155 -15.30 13.95 -5.08
CA GLY A 155 -15.43 14.92 -6.18
C GLY A 155 -15.28 14.32 -7.58
N LEU A 156 -15.14 13.00 -7.73
CA LEU A 156 -15.08 12.36 -9.04
C LEU A 156 -16.43 12.49 -9.74
N GLU A 157 -16.46 13.10 -10.93
CA GLU A 157 -17.70 13.25 -11.72
C GLU A 157 -18.05 11.99 -12.54
N SER A 158 -17.03 11.21 -12.90
CA SER A 158 -17.14 9.98 -13.69
C SER A 158 -16.38 8.84 -13.02
N PRO A 159 -16.76 7.57 -13.28
CA PRO A 159 -16.14 6.43 -12.63
C PRO A 159 -14.69 6.24 -13.09
N VAL A 160 -13.78 6.06 -12.12
CA VAL A 160 -12.39 5.64 -12.33
C VAL A 160 -12.31 4.13 -12.11
N GLU A 161 -11.77 3.40 -13.08
CA GLU A 161 -11.55 1.96 -12.95
C GLU A 161 -10.13 1.67 -12.45
N LEU A 162 -10.04 0.97 -11.32
CA LEU A 162 -8.81 0.42 -10.79
C LEU A 162 -8.70 -1.05 -11.17
N THR A 163 -7.70 -1.42 -11.98
CA THR A 163 -7.41 -2.83 -12.29
C THR A 163 -6.10 -3.26 -11.63
N LEU A 164 -6.20 -4.16 -10.66
CA LEU A 164 -5.05 -4.82 -10.04
C LEU A 164 -4.68 -6.07 -10.83
N TYR A 165 -3.52 -6.04 -11.48
CA TYR A 165 -2.92 -7.19 -12.15
C TYR A 165 -1.93 -7.87 -11.20
N ILE A 166 -2.21 -9.09 -10.76
CA ILE A 166 -1.43 -9.77 -9.72
C ILE A 166 -1.30 -11.26 -9.98
N SER A 167 -0.16 -11.87 -9.65
CA SER A 167 -0.03 -13.33 -9.78
C SER A 167 -0.86 -14.11 -8.75
N PRO A 168 -1.37 -15.31 -9.10
CA PRO A 168 -2.14 -16.12 -8.16
C PRO A 168 -1.37 -16.44 -6.87
N LYS A 169 -2.09 -16.55 -5.75
CA LYS A 169 -1.53 -16.87 -4.42
C LYS A 169 -0.64 -18.12 -4.41
N SER A 170 -0.98 -19.14 -5.21
CA SER A 170 -0.22 -20.40 -5.33
C SER A 170 1.14 -20.24 -6.01
N LYS A 171 1.30 -19.20 -6.83
CA LYS A 171 2.53 -18.91 -7.59
C LYS A 171 3.43 -17.88 -6.91
N MET A 172 2.87 -17.11 -5.96
CA MET A 172 3.60 -16.11 -5.20
C MET A 172 4.68 -16.73 -4.29
N PRO A 173 5.86 -16.08 -4.13
CA PRO A 173 6.82 -16.41 -3.09
C PRO A 173 6.19 -16.34 -1.70
N SER A 174 6.68 -17.16 -0.75
CA SER A 174 6.16 -17.26 0.62
C SER A 174 6.02 -15.91 1.33
N GLN A 175 6.97 -15.00 1.07
CA GLN A 175 7.01 -13.66 1.65
C GLN A 175 5.93 -12.71 1.11
N LEU A 176 5.34 -13.01 -0.05
CA LEU A 176 4.38 -12.15 -0.75
C LEU A 176 2.97 -12.75 -0.83
N VAL A 177 2.73 -13.89 -0.18
CA VAL A 177 1.44 -14.61 -0.21
C VAL A 177 0.25 -13.75 0.24
N THR A 178 0.47 -12.73 1.07
CA THR A 178 -0.58 -11.82 1.55
C THR A 178 -0.75 -10.56 0.71
N LEU A 179 0.14 -10.30 -0.26
CA LEU A 179 0.21 -9.02 -0.98
C LEU A 179 -1.12 -8.65 -1.66
N GLU A 180 -1.78 -9.62 -2.31
CA GLU A 180 -3.09 -9.38 -2.94
C GLU A 180 -4.12 -8.89 -1.93
N ARG A 181 -4.24 -9.60 -0.80
CA ARG A 181 -5.19 -9.25 0.26
C ARG A 181 -4.87 -7.86 0.80
N ASP A 182 -3.60 -7.59 1.09
CA ASP A 182 -3.18 -6.34 1.72
C ASP A 182 -3.40 -5.13 0.78
N ILE A 183 -3.19 -5.28 -0.53
CA ILE A 183 -3.53 -4.25 -1.54
C ILE A 183 -5.05 -4.11 -1.63
N LYS A 184 -5.78 -5.22 -1.80
CA LYS A 184 -7.23 -5.23 -2.02
C LYS A 184 -7.98 -4.61 -0.84
N ASP A 185 -7.55 -4.87 0.38
CA ASP A 185 -8.18 -4.30 1.57
C ASP A 185 -7.99 -2.79 1.65
N LYS A 186 -6.80 -2.25 1.30
CA LYS A 186 -6.59 -0.80 1.15
C LYS A 186 -7.44 -0.20 0.04
N LEU A 187 -7.46 -0.83 -1.14
CA LEU A 187 -8.22 -0.30 -2.28
C LEU A 187 -9.73 -0.28 -2.03
N LYS A 188 -10.26 -1.27 -1.30
CA LYS A 188 -11.67 -1.29 -0.89
C LYS A 188 -12.06 -0.12 0.00
N GLU A 189 -11.14 0.35 0.84
CA GLU A 189 -11.35 1.53 1.67
C GLU A 189 -11.56 2.78 0.81
N TYR A 190 -10.71 2.97 -0.20
CA TYR A 190 -10.86 4.07 -1.18
C TYR A 190 -12.15 3.95 -1.98
N VAL A 191 -12.52 2.74 -2.41
CA VAL A 191 -13.78 2.48 -3.13
C VAL A 191 -14.99 2.86 -2.28
N ALA A 192 -14.99 2.51 -0.99
CA ALA A 192 -16.09 2.84 -0.07
C ALA A 192 -16.32 4.35 0.09
N VAL A 193 -15.25 5.16 0.01
CA VAL A 193 -15.33 6.63 0.13
C VAL A 193 -15.76 7.31 -1.18
N SER A 194 -15.48 6.68 -2.33
CA SER A 194 -15.74 7.26 -3.67
C SER A 194 -17.21 7.40 -4.07
N SER A 195 -18.16 7.01 -3.21
CA SER A 195 -19.61 7.05 -3.50
C SER A 195 -20.01 6.34 -4.81
N GLY A 196 -19.25 5.33 -5.23
CA GLY A 196 -19.50 4.54 -6.45
C GLY A 196 -18.72 4.98 -7.69
N ASN A 197 -17.97 6.09 -7.63
CA ASN A 197 -17.15 6.61 -8.73
C ASN A 197 -15.73 6.03 -8.77
N LEU A 198 -15.44 5.00 -7.97
CA LEU A 198 -14.23 4.20 -8.06
C LEU A 198 -14.63 2.72 -8.08
N SER A 199 -14.20 1.99 -9.10
CA SER A 199 -14.41 0.54 -9.20
C SER A 199 -13.09 -0.20 -9.08
N LEU A 200 -13.11 -1.38 -8.46
CA LEU A 200 -11.94 -2.24 -8.31
C LEU A 200 -12.17 -3.56 -9.04
N ASN A 201 -11.30 -3.85 -10.00
CA ASN A 201 -11.20 -5.11 -10.71
C ASN A 201 -9.86 -5.79 -10.36
N VAL A 202 -9.87 -7.12 -10.20
CA VAL A 202 -8.66 -7.90 -9.93
C VAL A 202 -8.50 -8.93 -11.04
N VAL A 203 -7.36 -8.89 -11.70
CA VAL A 203 -7.01 -9.76 -12.83
C VAL A 203 -5.78 -10.57 -12.44
N HIS A 204 -5.94 -11.89 -12.41
CA HIS A 204 -4.84 -12.78 -12.09
C HIS A 204 -4.00 -13.09 -13.32
N LEU A 205 -2.69 -12.82 -13.25
CA LEU A 205 -1.74 -13.04 -14.36
C LEU A 205 -0.60 -13.98 -13.91
N ASP A 206 -0.43 -15.10 -14.61
CA ASP A 206 0.74 -15.98 -14.46
C ASP A 206 1.71 -15.74 -15.63
N PRO A 207 2.98 -15.36 -15.37
CA PRO A 207 3.98 -15.23 -16.43
C PRO A 207 4.18 -16.50 -17.26
N VAL A 208 4.00 -17.68 -16.65
CA VAL A 208 4.13 -18.97 -17.35
C VAL A 208 2.99 -19.15 -18.36
N GLU A 209 1.74 -18.88 -17.95
CA GLU A 209 0.57 -19.04 -18.83
C GLU A 209 0.56 -18.00 -19.98
N GLN A 210 1.24 -16.89 -19.79
CA GLN A 210 1.42 -15.85 -20.81
C GLN A 210 2.59 -16.14 -21.76
N GLY A 211 3.27 -17.27 -21.58
CA GLY A 211 4.40 -17.68 -22.39
C GLY A 211 5.66 -16.86 -22.20
N LEU A 212 5.80 -16.04 -21.14
CA LEU A 212 7.00 -15.20 -20.92
C LEU A 212 8.30 -15.98 -20.75
N LEU A 213 8.20 -17.26 -20.41
CA LEU A 213 9.34 -18.14 -20.23
C LEU A 213 9.62 -19.00 -21.47
N ASP A 214 8.74 -18.94 -22.48
CA ASP A 214 8.91 -19.66 -23.74
C ASP A 214 9.89 -18.90 -24.64
N ASP A 215 10.55 -19.62 -25.55
CA ASP A 215 11.40 -19.00 -26.56
C ASP A 215 10.54 -18.06 -27.44
N PRO A 216 10.99 -16.84 -27.77
CA PRO A 216 10.25 -15.92 -28.66
C PRO A 216 9.79 -16.56 -29.98
N ASP A 217 10.51 -17.58 -30.47
CA ASP A 217 10.18 -18.31 -31.69
C ASP A 217 9.13 -19.42 -31.46
N GLU A 218 8.93 -19.88 -30.22
CA GLU A 218 7.94 -20.92 -29.83
C GLU A 218 6.64 -20.35 -29.25
N GLN A 219 6.58 -19.04 -28.95
CA GLN A 219 5.36 -18.39 -28.47
C GLN A 219 4.26 -18.34 -29.55
N ASP A 220 3.07 -18.82 -29.18
CA ASP A 220 1.84 -18.66 -29.96
C ASP A 220 1.51 -17.17 -30.22
N ASP A 221 0.96 -16.87 -31.39
CA ASP A 221 0.57 -15.51 -31.80
C ASP A 221 -0.41 -14.85 -30.80
N ALA A 222 -1.26 -15.64 -30.14
CA ALA A 222 -2.18 -15.17 -29.12
C ALA A 222 -1.47 -14.74 -27.82
N ALA A 223 -0.38 -15.42 -27.44
CA ALA A 223 0.45 -15.05 -26.30
C ALA A 223 1.21 -13.76 -26.59
N LYS A 224 1.76 -13.62 -27.81
CA LYS A 224 2.43 -12.40 -28.29
C LYS A 224 1.51 -11.18 -28.25
N ASP A 225 0.30 -11.29 -28.80
CA ASP A 225 -0.68 -10.20 -28.78
C ASP A 225 -1.08 -9.80 -27.34
N THR A 226 -1.23 -10.78 -26.45
CA THR A 226 -1.54 -10.53 -25.03
C THR A 226 -0.39 -9.80 -24.33
N LEU A 227 0.86 -10.24 -24.54
CA LEU A 227 2.05 -9.60 -23.99
C LEU A 227 2.21 -8.17 -24.52
N ASP A 228 2.00 -7.95 -25.80
CA ASP A 228 2.04 -6.63 -26.42
C ASP A 228 0.99 -5.68 -25.81
N LYS A 229 -0.23 -6.18 -25.54
CA LYS A 229 -1.27 -5.42 -24.84
C LYS A 229 -0.83 -5.05 -23.43
N LEU A 230 -0.24 -5.98 -22.67
CA LEU A 230 0.25 -5.71 -21.31
C LEU A 230 1.42 -4.71 -21.32
N HIS A 231 2.36 -4.86 -22.25
CA HIS A 231 3.48 -3.95 -22.42
C HIS A 231 3.02 -2.53 -22.78
N LYS A 232 2.06 -2.39 -23.70
CA LYS A 232 1.45 -1.09 -24.03
C LYS A 232 0.74 -0.46 -22.83
N LYS A 233 0.16 -1.27 -21.95
CA LYS A 233 -0.43 -0.86 -20.68
C LYS A 233 0.60 -0.56 -19.58
N GLY A 234 1.89 -0.77 -19.82
CA GLY A 234 2.96 -0.59 -18.83
C GLY A 234 2.98 -1.67 -17.74
N ILE A 235 2.27 -2.77 -17.95
CA ILE A 235 2.21 -3.92 -17.03
C ILE A 235 3.35 -4.84 -17.41
N LYS A 236 4.30 -5.02 -16.49
CA LYS A 236 5.49 -5.83 -16.69
C LYS A 236 5.72 -6.71 -15.47
N PRO A 237 6.14 -7.96 -15.66
CA PRO A 237 6.49 -8.81 -14.54
C PRO A 237 7.86 -8.40 -14.00
N PHE A 238 8.14 -8.79 -12.75
CA PHE A 238 9.40 -8.52 -12.09
C PHE A 238 9.88 -9.72 -11.29
N GLN A 239 11.19 -9.80 -11.12
CA GLN A 239 11.86 -10.90 -10.44
C GLN A 239 11.88 -10.66 -8.94
N VAL A 240 11.56 -11.69 -8.16
CA VAL A 240 11.62 -11.70 -6.70
C VAL A 240 12.41 -12.91 -6.24
N GLU A 241 13.36 -12.68 -5.36
CA GLU A 241 14.12 -13.74 -4.71
C GLU A 241 13.25 -14.45 -3.68
N SER A 242 13.07 -15.76 -3.85
CA SER A 242 12.40 -16.61 -2.87
C SER A 242 13.44 -17.27 -1.99
N ILE A 243 13.56 -16.83 -0.73
CA ILE A 243 14.31 -17.56 0.29
C ILE A 243 13.38 -18.66 0.82
N GLY A 244 13.52 -19.87 0.29
CA GLY A 244 12.79 -21.08 0.69
C GLY A 244 13.74 -22.19 1.15
N ALA A 245 13.19 -23.25 1.74
CA ALA A 245 13.95 -24.32 2.38
C ALA A 245 14.89 -25.10 1.44
N ASP A 246 14.65 -25.11 0.11
CA ASP A 246 15.38 -25.98 -0.82
C ASP A 246 16.11 -25.31 -1.99
N GLU A 247 16.05 -23.98 -2.21
CA GLU A 247 17.00 -23.25 -3.09
C GLU A 247 16.64 -21.76 -3.20
N ASN A 248 17.66 -20.91 -3.39
CA ASN A 248 17.50 -19.52 -3.83
C ASN A 248 16.99 -19.52 -5.28
N SER A 249 15.68 -19.60 -5.46
CA SER A 249 15.04 -19.52 -6.78
C SER A 249 14.52 -18.11 -7.03
N ILE A 250 14.89 -17.55 -8.18
CA ILE A 250 14.31 -16.29 -8.68
C ILE A 250 12.96 -16.64 -9.28
N ARG A 251 11.90 -15.98 -8.82
CA ARG A 251 10.54 -16.14 -9.38
C ARG A 251 10.10 -14.87 -10.06
N LEU A 252 9.53 -15.01 -11.25
CA LEU A 252 8.91 -13.91 -11.99
C LEU A 252 7.45 -13.80 -11.56
N ILE A 253 6.98 -12.60 -11.18
CA ILE A 253 5.59 -12.35 -10.77
C ILE A 253 5.04 -11.04 -11.32
N TYR A 254 3.70 -10.90 -11.31
CA TYR A 254 2.99 -9.65 -11.57
C TYR A 254 2.47 -9.03 -10.27
N SER A 255 2.57 -7.71 -10.20
CA SER A 255 1.87 -6.87 -9.22
C SER A 255 1.88 -5.43 -9.75
N SER A 256 0.79 -5.03 -10.41
CA SER A 256 0.65 -3.71 -11.02
C SER A 256 -0.76 -3.18 -10.81
N LEU A 257 -0.90 -1.88 -10.57
CA LEU A 257 -2.19 -1.21 -10.43
C LEU A 257 -2.38 -0.22 -11.57
N GLN A 258 -3.39 -0.44 -12.41
CA GLN A 258 -3.76 0.45 -13.50
C GLN A 258 -4.98 1.28 -13.12
N MET A 259 -4.96 2.56 -13.49
CA MET A 259 -6.05 3.51 -13.33
C MET A 259 -6.51 3.96 -14.72
N VAL A 260 -7.80 3.81 -15.00
CA VAL A 260 -8.43 4.22 -16.27
C VAL A 260 -9.53 5.23 -15.96
N TYR A 261 -9.58 6.30 -16.74
CA TYR A 261 -10.60 7.35 -16.63
C TYR A 261 -11.01 7.82 -18.03
N LEU A 262 -12.24 7.48 -18.43
CA LEU A 262 -12.80 7.81 -19.74
C LEU A 262 -11.82 7.45 -20.87
N ASP A 263 -11.62 8.35 -21.85
CA ASP A 263 -10.72 8.16 -23.00
C ASP A 263 -9.28 8.65 -22.73
N LYS A 264 -8.92 8.97 -21.49
CA LYS A 264 -7.57 9.43 -21.17
C LYS A 264 -6.58 8.27 -21.13
N LYS A 265 -5.31 8.58 -21.41
CA LYS A 265 -4.22 7.61 -21.36
C LYS A 265 -4.15 6.98 -19.95
N PRO A 266 -4.23 5.64 -19.81
CA PRO A 266 -4.16 4.99 -18.50
C PRO A 266 -2.85 5.31 -17.76
N GLU A 267 -2.97 5.46 -16.45
CA GLU A 267 -1.82 5.56 -15.55
C GLU A 267 -1.59 4.19 -14.89
N THR A 268 -0.36 3.68 -14.92
CA THR A 268 -0.03 2.38 -14.35
C THR A 268 1.08 2.52 -13.32
N MET A 269 0.89 1.90 -12.16
CA MET A 269 1.89 1.72 -11.12
C MET A 269 2.42 0.29 -11.21
N SER A 270 3.73 0.15 -11.49
CA SER A 270 4.38 -1.15 -11.50
C SER A 270 5.84 -1.01 -11.02
N PRO A 271 6.31 -1.83 -10.06
CA PRO A 271 5.56 -2.84 -9.31
C PRO A 271 4.89 -2.28 -8.05
N VAL A 272 3.75 -2.86 -7.65
CA VAL A 272 3.11 -2.57 -6.34
C VAL A 272 3.55 -3.64 -5.33
N MET A 273 4.46 -3.24 -4.44
CA MET A 273 5.10 -4.15 -3.48
C MET A 273 4.79 -3.74 -2.04
N PRO A 274 5.03 -4.60 -1.03
CA PRO A 274 4.79 -4.26 0.38
C PRO A 274 5.39 -2.91 0.80
N GLN A 275 6.59 -2.58 0.32
CA GLN A 275 7.27 -1.29 0.58
C GLN A 275 6.57 -0.06 -0.03
N VAL A 276 5.70 -0.25 -1.02
CA VAL A 276 4.91 0.82 -1.65
C VAL A 276 3.59 1.04 -0.90
N LEU A 277 3.09 0.05 -0.17
CA LEU A 277 1.78 0.13 0.53
C LEU A 277 1.64 1.32 1.50
N PRO A 278 2.67 1.75 2.24
CA PRO A 278 2.57 2.94 3.10
C PRO A 278 2.34 4.23 2.29
N ARG A 279 2.94 4.33 1.10
CA ARG A 279 2.81 5.50 0.20
C ARG A 279 1.78 5.34 -0.91
N LEU A 280 1.03 4.23 -0.90
CA LEU A 280 0.09 3.87 -1.95
C LEU A 280 -0.99 4.94 -2.12
N GLU A 281 -1.49 5.50 -1.02
CA GLU A 281 -2.49 6.57 -1.05
C GLU A 281 -2.01 7.75 -1.89
N TYR A 282 -0.87 8.33 -1.54
CA TYR A 282 -0.32 9.47 -2.25
C TYR A 282 -0.05 9.17 -3.73
N GLU A 283 0.62 8.06 -4.02
CA GLU A 283 0.96 7.66 -5.40
C GLU A 283 -0.29 7.44 -6.26
N MET A 284 -1.30 6.78 -5.72
CA MET A 284 -2.55 6.51 -6.42
C MET A 284 -3.39 7.78 -6.58
N ILE A 285 -3.61 8.53 -5.50
CA ILE A 285 -4.48 9.71 -5.52
C ILE A 285 -3.88 10.83 -6.36
N SER A 286 -2.56 11.02 -6.35
CA SER A 286 -1.90 11.98 -7.23
C SER A 286 -2.09 11.63 -8.72
N ARG A 287 -2.08 10.34 -9.09
CA ARG A 287 -2.37 9.86 -10.44
C ARG A 287 -3.83 10.04 -10.82
N ILE A 288 -4.75 9.65 -9.93
CA ILE A 288 -6.19 9.85 -10.13
C ILE A 288 -6.50 11.33 -10.34
N ASN A 289 -5.97 12.21 -9.49
CA ASN A 289 -6.16 13.65 -9.64
C ASN A 289 -5.61 14.18 -10.97
N ARG A 290 -4.45 13.69 -11.45
CA ARG A 290 -3.96 14.05 -12.79
C ARG A 290 -4.88 13.54 -13.89
N LEU A 291 -5.39 12.31 -13.78
CA LEU A 291 -6.32 11.74 -14.74
C LEU A 291 -7.66 12.47 -14.77
N THR A 292 -8.17 12.93 -13.64
CA THR A 292 -9.53 13.51 -13.59
C THR A 292 -9.57 15.01 -13.87
N ARG A 293 -8.43 15.71 -13.88
CA ARG A 293 -8.35 17.13 -14.24
C ARG A 293 -8.72 17.41 -15.70
N ASP A 294 -9.56 18.40 -15.94
CA ASP A 294 -10.00 18.80 -17.28
C ASP A 294 -8.90 19.46 -18.12
N LYS A 295 -8.05 20.25 -17.48
CA LYS A 295 -6.91 20.93 -18.12
C LYS A 295 -5.60 20.56 -17.44
N LYS A 296 -4.53 20.48 -18.24
CA LYS A 296 -3.16 20.37 -17.71
C LYS A 296 -2.82 21.63 -16.95
N THR A 297 -2.11 21.49 -15.84
CA THR A 297 -1.64 22.63 -15.06
C THR A 297 -0.63 23.41 -15.88
N LYS A 298 -0.92 24.68 -16.16
CA LYS A 298 -0.02 25.59 -16.88
C LYS A 298 0.96 26.21 -15.91
N VAL A 299 2.22 25.81 -16.02
CA VAL A 299 3.32 26.31 -15.20
C VAL A 299 4.16 27.28 -16.02
N VAL A 300 4.21 28.53 -15.59
CA VAL A 300 5.05 29.55 -16.22
C VAL A 300 6.37 29.65 -15.48
N LEU A 301 7.47 29.29 -16.16
CA LEU A 301 8.82 29.41 -15.63
C LEU A 301 9.42 30.74 -16.05
N LEU A 302 9.58 31.66 -15.10
CA LEU A 302 10.30 32.92 -15.26
C LEU A 302 11.75 32.72 -14.85
N ALA A 303 12.66 32.79 -15.82
CA ALA A 303 14.09 32.66 -15.56
C ALA A 303 14.90 33.61 -16.47
N PRO A 304 16.01 34.19 -15.97
CA PRO A 304 16.84 35.05 -16.78
C PRO A 304 17.56 34.21 -17.85
N ILE A 305 17.85 34.85 -18.97
CA ILE A 305 18.75 34.33 -19.99
C ILE A 305 19.99 35.19 -19.96
N GLN A 306 21.13 34.59 -19.63
CA GLN A 306 22.41 35.29 -19.64
C GLN A 306 22.97 35.28 -21.06
N GLN A 307 23.33 36.45 -21.55
CA GLN A 307 24.19 36.57 -22.72
C GLN A 307 25.64 36.56 -22.22
N THR A 308 26.43 35.57 -22.65
CA THR A 308 27.87 35.60 -22.44
C THR A 308 28.47 36.82 -23.15
N GLU A 309 29.50 37.45 -22.57
CA GLU A 309 30.18 38.60 -23.18
C GLU A 309 30.67 38.31 -24.61
N GLN A 310 31.11 37.07 -24.84
CA GLN A 310 31.48 36.56 -26.16
C GLN A 310 30.32 36.61 -27.17
N ASN A 311 29.09 36.33 -26.73
CA ASN A 311 27.89 36.41 -27.59
C ASN A 311 27.49 37.85 -27.88
N LYS A 312 27.75 38.79 -26.95
CA LYS A 312 27.52 40.22 -27.19
C LYS A 312 28.48 40.78 -28.23
N GLU A 313 29.76 40.42 -28.15
CA GLU A 313 30.76 40.80 -29.15
C GLU A 313 30.46 40.19 -30.52
N MET A 314 30.11 38.90 -30.55
CA MET A 314 29.73 38.24 -31.79
C MET A 314 28.47 38.85 -32.41
N ALA A 315 27.43 39.12 -31.62
CA ALA A 315 26.23 39.80 -32.09
C ALA A 315 26.54 41.19 -32.70
N LYS A 316 27.46 41.96 -32.11
CA LYS A 316 27.92 43.25 -32.66
C LYS A 316 28.66 43.08 -33.99
N LEU A 317 29.53 42.07 -34.10
CA LEU A 317 30.27 41.77 -35.33
C LEU A 317 29.33 41.38 -36.48
N TYR A 318 28.37 40.49 -36.21
CA TYR A 318 27.38 40.07 -37.21
C TYR A 318 26.42 41.22 -37.60
N ALA A 319 26.08 42.11 -36.66
CA ALA A 319 25.30 43.31 -36.96
C ALA A 319 26.03 44.27 -37.92
N GLN A 320 27.37 44.40 -37.80
CA GLN A 320 28.19 45.16 -38.76
C GLN A 320 28.25 44.51 -40.15
N LEU A 321 28.14 43.18 -40.21
CA LEU A 321 28.11 42.41 -41.46
C LEU A 321 26.72 42.33 -42.10
N GLY A 322 25.70 42.96 -41.50
CA GLY A 322 24.33 42.94 -42.00
C GLY A 322 23.65 41.56 -41.92
N GLN A 323 24.19 40.64 -41.12
CA GLN A 323 23.65 39.29 -40.95
C GLN A 323 22.93 39.12 -39.60
N PRO A 324 21.80 38.39 -39.55
CA PRO A 324 21.14 38.09 -38.30
C PRO A 324 21.95 37.06 -37.49
N PHE A 325 22.46 37.46 -36.34
CA PHE A 325 23.10 36.53 -35.41
C PHE A 325 22.04 35.74 -34.66
N LYS A 326 22.01 34.42 -34.87
CA LYS A 326 21.16 33.51 -34.09
C LYS A 326 21.81 33.32 -32.72
N GLN A 327 21.37 34.12 -31.75
CA GLN A 327 21.91 34.12 -30.40
C GLN A 327 21.79 32.72 -29.78
N GLU A 328 22.92 32.08 -29.47
CA GLU A 328 22.93 30.91 -28.59
C GLU A 328 22.76 31.39 -27.14
N GLU A 329 21.51 31.38 -26.69
CA GLU A 329 21.14 31.79 -25.34
C GLU A 329 21.65 30.77 -24.31
N LEU A 330 22.45 31.21 -23.33
CA LEU A 330 22.91 30.34 -22.26
C LEU A 330 21.74 30.10 -21.29
N ASN A 331 21.13 28.93 -21.39
CA ASN A 331 20.07 28.49 -20.48
C ASN A 331 20.67 27.72 -19.29
N GLU A 332 21.10 28.46 -18.26
CA GLU A 332 21.62 27.88 -17.01
C GLU A 332 20.58 27.01 -16.27
N PHE A 333 19.29 27.27 -16.49
CA PHE A 333 18.17 26.57 -15.85
C PHE A 333 17.58 25.45 -16.72
N LYS A 334 18.31 24.99 -17.75
CA LYS A 334 17.84 23.93 -18.64
C LYS A 334 17.49 22.64 -17.88
N VAL A 335 18.29 22.29 -16.87
CA VAL A 335 18.06 21.11 -16.02
C VAL A 335 16.79 21.28 -15.19
N ALA A 336 16.59 22.43 -14.56
CA ALA A 336 15.39 22.72 -13.78
C ALA A 336 14.12 22.70 -14.65
N GLU A 337 14.20 23.27 -15.85
CA GLU A 337 13.11 23.22 -16.82
C GLU A 337 12.80 21.77 -17.25
N GLN A 338 13.82 20.97 -17.55
CA GLN A 338 13.64 19.56 -17.90
C GLN A 338 13.05 18.77 -16.73
N ALA A 339 13.49 19.02 -15.50
CA ALA A 339 12.94 18.40 -14.31
C ALA A 339 11.45 18.75 -14.13
N LEU A 340 11.06 20.02 -14.29
CA LEU A 340 9.65 20.45 -14.24
C LEU A 340 8.80 19.78 -15.32
N ARG A 341 9.34 19.63 -16.54
CA ARG A 341 8.65 18.92 -17.63
C ARG A 341 8.53 17.41 -17.39
N GLN A 342 9.42 16.83 -16.58
CA GLN A 342 9.38 15.41 -16.21
C GLN A 342 8.52 15.15 -14.97
N LEU A 343 8.39 16.15 -14.08
CA LEU A 343 7.57 16.09 -12.86
C LEU A 343 6.09 16.32 -13.19
N GLY A 344 5.47 15.35 -13.86
CA GLY A 344 4.02 15.25 -14.05
C GLY A 344 3.49 15.87 -15.34
N ASP A 345 2.17 15.81 -15.53
CA ASP A 345 1.48 16.25 -16.75
C ASP A 345 1.18 17.76 -16.74
N HIS A 346 2.24 18.57 -16.68
CA HIS A 346 2.16 20.03 -16.62
C HIS A 346 2.62 20.65 -17.95
N GLU A 347 1.92 21.69 -18.40
CA GLU A 347 2.35 22.47 -19.56
C GLU A 347 3.32 23.56 -19.09
N VAL A 348 4.62 23.34 -19.31
CA VAL A 348 5.66 24.28 -18.89
C VAL A 348 5.92 25.31 -19.99
N HIS A 349 5.55 26.56 -19.73
CA HIS A 349 5.85 27.72 -20.57
C HIS A 349 7.01 28.50 -19.98
N ARG A 350 8.12 28.62 -20.71
CA ARG A 350 9.24 29.45 -20.28
C ARG A 350 9.08 30.88 -20.77
N LEU A 351 9.26 31.85 -19.87
CA LEU A 351 9.32 33.28 -20.15
C LEU A 351 10.61 33.88 -19.57
N ARG A 352 11.10 34.94 -20.21
CA ARG A 352 12.25 35.69 -19.72
C ARG A 352 11.82 36.58 -18.56
N SER A 353 12.56 36.53 -17.46
CA SER A 353 12.31 37.38 -16.29
C SER A 353 12.85 38.82 -16.47
N ASN A 354 13.91 38.98 -17.27
CA ASN A 354 14.60 40.25 -17.51
C ASN A 354 14.02 41.06 -18.67
N THR A 355 13.09 40.50 -19.44
CA THR A 355 12.45 41.20 -20.56
C THR A 355 10.97 40.84 -20.73
N SER A 356 10.17 41.80 -21.21
CA SER A 356 8.72 41.67 -21.40
C SER A 356 8.30 41.35 -22.84
N ASP A 357 9.10 40.54 -23.55
CA ASP A 357 8.91 40.21 -24.97
C ASP A 357 7.56 39.53 -25.25
N LYS A 358 7.06 38.77 -24.27
CA LYS A 358 5.80 38.04 -24.30
C LYS A 358 5.05 38.26 -22.99
N PRO A 359 3.75 38.61 -23.04
CA PRO A 359 2.94 38.82 -21.84
C PRO A 359 2.82 37.52 -21.05
N LEU A 360 2.62 37.64 -19.73
CA LEU A 360 2.29 36.49 -18.90
C LEU A 360 0.91 35.93 -19.32
N PRO A 361 0.78 34.60 -19.55
CA PRO A 361 -0.52 33.99 -19.82
C PRO A 361 -1.47 34.22 -18.66
N MET A 362 -2.64 34.81 -18.92
CA MET A 362 -3.66 35.07 -17.89
C MET A 362 -4.28 33.78 -17.33
N ASP A 363 -4.12 32.66 -18.03
CA ASP A 363 -4.60 31.34 -17.64
C ASP A 363 -3.50 30.46 -17.00
N ALA A 364 -2.39 31.06 -16.58
CA ALA A 364 -1.33 30.37 -15.83
C ALA A 364 -1.83 29.94 -14.45
N ASP A 365 -1.66 28.67 -14.10
CA ASP A 365 -2.06 28.13 -12.81
C ASP A 365 -0.96 28.29 -11.73
N LEU A 366 0.31 28.36 -12.16
CA LEU A 366 1.47 28.54 -11.29
C LEU A 366 2.57 29.33 -12.00
N VAL A 367 3.17 30.29 -11.31
CA VAL A 367 4.34 31.03 -11.81
C VAL A 367 5.54 30.74 -10.93
N VAL A 368 6.61 30.19 -11.52
CA VAL A 368 7.85 29.83 -10.83
C VAL A 368 8.94 30.82 -11.25
N LEU A 369 9.44 31.60 -10.29
CA LEU A 369 10.55 32.53 -10.51
C LEU A 369 11.88 31.90 -10.07
N LEU A 370 12.78 31.69 -11.02
CA LEU A 370 14.14 31.17 -10.76
C LEU A 370 15.17 32.29 -10.88
N ALA A 371 16.09 32.35 -9.90
CA ALA A 371 17.17 33.33 -9.80
C ALA A 371 16.69 34.77 -10.02
N PRO A 372 16.17 35.45 -8.97
CA PRO A 372 15.60 36.78 -9.09
C PRO A 372 16.68 37.81 -9.46
N ALA A 373 16.90 37.97 -10.76
CA ALA A 373 17.45 39.20 -11.33
C ALA A 373 16.40 40.32 -11.17
N PRO A 374 16.77 41.60 -11.32
CA PRO A 374 15.79 42.69 -11.33
C PRO A 374 14.71 42.38 -12.37
N LEU A 375 13.47 42.22 -11.91
CA LEU A 375 12.33 41.99 -12.78
C LEU A 375 12.05 43.27 -13.58
N ASP A 376 11.70 43.10 -14.85
CA ASP A 376 11.16 44.21 -15.63
C ASP A 376 9.92 44.78 -14.91
N PRO A 377 9.81 46.11 -14.72
CA PRO A 377 8.66 46.73 -14.06
C PRO A 377 7.30 46.28 -14.62
N LYS A 378 7.23 46.03 -15.94
CA LYS A 378 6.01 45.54 -16.57
C LYS A 378 5.66 44.11 -16.15
N ARG A 379 6.65 43.24 -15.90
CA ARG A 379 6.43 41.90 -15.32
C ARG A 379 5.90 41.98 -13.90
N VAL A 380 6.39 42.94 -13.11
CA VAL A 380 5.92 43.15 -11.74
C VAL A 380 4.44 43.55 -11.74
N ASP A 381 4.03 44.40 -12.67
CA ASP A 381 2.62 44.77 -12.81
C ASP A 381 1.75 43.65 -13.38
N GLU A 382 2.28 42.77 -14.25
CA GLU A 382 1.58 41.55 -14.71
C GLU A 382 1.36 40.51 -13.60
N MET A 383 2.14 40.56 -12.52
CA MET A 383 2.07 39.60 -11.39
C MET A 383 1.18 40.06 -10.22
N LYS A 384 0.82 41.36 -10.17
CA LYS A 384 -0.13 41.91 -9.18
C LYS A 384 -1.56 41.65 -9.63
#